data_AF-A0A538ID72-F1
#
_entry.id   AF-A0A538ID72-F1
#
_cell.length_a   1.000
_cell.length_b   1.000
_cell.length_c   1.000
_cell.angle_alpha   90.00
_cell.angle_beta   90.00
_cell.angle_gamma   90.00
#
_symmetry.space_group_name_H-M   'P 1'
#
loop_
_entity.id
_entity.type
_entity.pdbx_description
1 polymer ?
#
loop_
_entity_poly.entity_id
_entity_poly.type
_entity_poly.pdbx_seq_one_letter_code
_entity_poly.pdbx_strand_id
1 'polypeptide(L)' 'MGYFQTPWHIVLLLLIALLLFGGKRLPEIGKALGSGMREFKDAVTGHSPADSDAPPELPPAEPTATPTTATPTERETV' A
#
# COMPACT_ATOMS: atom_id res chain seq x y z
N MET A 1 -23.86 -33.92 15.50
CA MET A 1 -22.46 -33.57 15.19
C MET A 1 -22.45 -32.41 14.21
N GLY A 2 -22.43 -31.16 14.67
CA GLY A 2 -22.58 -29.99 13.77
C GLY A 2 -22.11 -28.66 14.35
N TYR A 3 -21.23 -28.69 15.35
CA TYR A 3 -20.72 -27.48 16.02
C TYR A 3 -19.50 -26.86 15.33
N PHE A 4 -18.93 -27.53 14.32
CA PHE A 4 -17.61 -27.18 13.77
C PHE A 4 -17.63 -25.96 12.84
N GLN A 5 -18.80 -25.48 12.41
CA GLN A 5 -18.93 -24.40 11.43
C GLN A 5 -19.57 -23.14 11.99
N THR A 6 -19.93 -23.09 13.29
CA THR A 6 -20.56 -21.88 13.81
C THR A 6 -19.48 -20.83 14.09
N PRO A 7 -19.52 -19.67 13.39
CA PRO A 7 -18.61 -18.55 13.65
C PRO A 7 -18.77 -18.00 15.08
N TRP A 8 -19.81 -18.45 15.79
CA TRP A 8 -20.08 -18.16 17.19
C TRP A 8 -18.90 -18.44 18.13
N HIS A 9 -18.10 -19.49 17.86
CA HIS A 9 -16.93 -19.81 18.68
C HIS A 9 -15.87 -18.71 18.62
N ILE A 10 -15.64 -18.14 17.43
CA ILE A 10 -14.67 -17.05 17.25
C ILE A 10 -15.15 -15.81 18.00
N VAL A 11 -16.43 -15.47 17.90
CA VAL A 11 -17.02 -14.33 18.63
C VAL A 11 -16.89 -14.52 20.15
N LEU A 12 -17.16 -15.72 20.66
CA LEU A 12 -17.02 -16.02 22.10
C LEU A 12 -15.57 -15.91 22.57
N LEU A 13 -14.62 -16.42 21.78
CA LEU A 13 -13.19 -16.32 22.07
C LEU A 13 -12.70 -14.87 22.03
N LEU A 14 -13.19 -14.08 21.07
CA LEU A 14 -12.91 -12.66 20.94
C LEU A 14 -13.47 -11.89 22.14
N LEU A 15 -14.66 -12.23 22.62
CA LEU A 15 -15.27 -11.63 23.82
C LEU A 15 -14.44 -11.91 25.08
N ILE A 16 -13.98 -13.15 25.27
CA ILE A 16 -13.11 -13.51 26.40
C ILE A 16 -11.77 -12.79 26.29
N ALA A 17 -11.14 -12.79 25.11
CA ALA A 17 -9.91 -12.04 24.87
C ALA A 17 -10.11 -10.54 25.16
N LEU A 18 -11.26 -9.98 24.80
CA LEU A 18 -11.61 -8.59 25.07
C LEU A 18 -11.80 -8.31 26.57
N LEU A 19 -12.23 -9.29 27.37
CA LEU A 19 -12.27 -9.16 28.83
C LEU A 19 -10.87 -9.16 29.44
N LEU A 20 -9.96 -10.01 28.96
CA LEU A 20 -8.59 -10.12 29.49
C LEU A 20 -7.69 -8.97 29.03
N PHE A 21 -7.71 -8.66 27.73
CA PHE A 21 -6.89 -7.61 27.12
C PHE A 21 -7.56 -6.24 27.16
N GLY A 22 -8.87 -6.18 27.39
CA GLY A 22 -9.69 -4.97 27.35
C GLY A 22 -10.22 -4.65 25.95
N GLY A 23 -11.41 -4.01 25.91
CA GLY A 23 -12.13 -3.50 24.73
C GLY A 23 -11.28 -2.76 23.68
N LYS A 24 -10.18 -2.17 24.12
CA LYS A 24 -9.42 -1.19 23.34
C LYS A 24 -8.17 -1.76 22.68
N ARG A 25 -7.60 -2.87 23.19
CA ARG A 25 -6.31 -3.44 22.73
C ARG A 25 -6.42 -4.29 21.47
N LEU A 26 -7.44 -5.14 21.37
CA LEU A 26 -7.69 -5.96 20.18
C LEU A 26 -7.89 -5.14 18.89
N PRO A 27 -8.77 -4.11 18.87
CA PRO A 27 -8.97 -3.30 17.68
C PRO A 27 -7.76 -2.39 17.36
N GLU A 28 -6.99 -1.99 18.36
CA GLU A 28 -5.75 -1.22 18.20
C GLU A 28 -4.68 -2.02 17.43
N ILE A 29 -4.44 -3.27 17.84
CA ILE A 29 -3.51 -4.19 17.15
C ILE A 29 -4.04 -4.55 15.75
N GLY A 30 -5.34 -4.82 15.62
CA GLY A 30 -5.96 -5.09 14.31
C GLY A 30 -5.82 -3.93 13.32
N LYS A 31 -5.93 -2.68 13.80
CA LYS A 31 -5.69 -1.49 12.97
C LYS A 31 -4.23 -1.38 12.51
N ALA A 32 -3.27 -1.58 13.41
CA ALA A 32 -1.84 -1.53 13.07
C ALA A 32 -1.43 -2.66 12.11
N LEU A 33 -1.95 -3.88 12.33
CA LEU A 33 -1.71 -5.01 11.44
C LEU A 33 -2.39 -4.81 10.08
N GLY A 34 -3.59 -4.23 10.06
CA GLY A 34 -4.35 -3.94 8.85
C GLY A 34 -3.68 -2.91 7.94
N SER A 35 -3.11 -1.83 8.51
CA SER A 35 -2.35 -0.84 7.71
C SER A 35 -1.08 -1.46 7.13
N GLY A 36 -0.31 -2.20 7.92
CA GLY A 36 0.89 -2.88 7.42
C GLY A 36 0.58 -3.95 6.36
N MET A 37 -0.49 -4.72 6.54
CA MET A 37 -0.95 -5.70 5.53
C MET A 37 -1.40 -5.00 4.24
N ARG A 38 -1.99 -3.82 4.33
CA ARG A 38 -2.41 -3.03 3.16
C ARG A 38 -1.20 -2.50 2.40
N GLU A 39 -0.25 -1.87 3.09
CA GLU A 39 1.00 -1.39 2.48
C GLU A 39 1.81 -2.54 1.87
N PHE A 40 1.87 -3.68 2.56
CA PHE A 40 2.50 -4.90 2.03
C PHE A 40 1.79 -5.38 0.78
N LYS A 41 0.46 -5.44 0.79
CA LYS A 41 -0.31 -5.85 -0.38
C LYS A 41 -0.13 -4.88 -1.55
N ASP A 42 -0.11 -3.58 -1.29
CA ASP A 42 0.05 -2.55 -2.32
C ASP A 42 1.45 -2.63 -2.96
N ALA A 43 2.50 -2.85 -2.15
CA ALA A 43 3.86 -3.07 -2.62
C ALA A 43 4.03 -4.37 -3.41
N VAL A 44 3.37 -5.45 -3.00
CA VAL A 44 3.43 -6.76 -3.66
C VAL A 44 2.57 -6.81 -4.93
N THR A 45 1.42 -6.14 -4.93
CA THR A 45 0.48 -6.13 -6.06
C THR A 45 0.86 -5.07 -7.10
N GLY A 46 1.77 -4.14 -6.77
CA GLY A 46 2.22 -3.10 -7.69
C GLY A 46 1.14 -2.07 -8.04
N HIS A 47 0.08 -1.97 -7.23
CA HIS A 47 -1.05 -1.08 -7.49
C HIS A 47 -0.67 0.36 -7.12
N SER A 48 0.09 1.01 -8.00
CA SER A 48 0.29 2.44 -7.93
C SER A 48 -1.05 3.11 -8.26
N PRO A 49 -1.52 4.11 -7.49
CA PRO A 49 -2.76 4.83 -7.80
C PRO A 49 -2.73 5.57 -9.15
N ALA A 50 -1.59 5.54 -9.86
CA ALA A 50 -1.44 6.02 -11.22
C ALA A 50 -2.13 5.14 -12.29
N ASP A 51 -2.50 3.89 -11.98
CA ASP A 51 -3.08 2.96 -12.97
C ASP A 51 -4.61 2.84 -12.90
N SER A 52 -5.29 3.54 -11.98
CA SER A 52 -6.74 3.37 -11.76
C SER A 52 -7.63 4.52 -12.22
N ASP A 53 -7.11 5.60 -12.81
CA ASP A 53 -7.97 6.72 -13.28
C ASP A 53 -7.37 7.57 -14.42
N ALA A 54 -7.02 6.93 -15.54
CA ALA A 54 -6.73 7.67 -16.78
C ALA A 54 -7.16 6.86 -18.02
N PRO A 55 -8.04 7.40 -18.90
CA PRO A 55 -8.14 6.93 -20.28
C PRO A 55 -6.75 7.01 -20.94
N PRO A 56 -6.32 5.99 -21.71
CA PRO A 56 -5.04 5.99 -22.37
C PRO A 56 -5.07 6.98 -23.54
N GLU A 57 -4.66 8.22 -23.31
CA GLU A 57 -4.22 9.08 -24.40
C GLU A 57 -2.71 8.90 -24.56
N LEU A 58 -2.39 8.05 -25.55
CA LEU A 58 -1.07 7.67 -26.01
C LEU A 58 -0.25 8.93 -26.34
N PRO A 59 0.93 9.17 -25.75
CA PRO A 59 1.88 10.10 -26.33
C PRO A 59 2.37 9.51 -27.67
N PRO A 60 2.19 10.18 -28.81
CA PRO A 60 2.85 9.76 -30.03
C PRO A 60 4.36 9.79 -29.79
N ALA A 61 4.98 8.62 -29.91
CA ALA A 61 6.40 8.53 -30.12
C ALA A 61 6.70 9.24 -31.45
N GLU A 62 7.27 10.45 -31.38
CA GLU A 62 8.09 10.95 -32.47
C GLU A 62 9.59 10.85 -32.13
N PRO A 63 10.40 10.42 -33.09
CA PRO A 63 11.72 9.84 -32.88
C PRO A 63 12.80 10.90 -33.01
N THR A 64 13.93 10.66 -32.33
CA THR A 64 15.27 11.12 -32.75
C THR A 64 15.48 12.64 -32.90
N ALA A 65 16.06 13.25 -31.87
CA ALA A 65 17.23 14.13 -32.03
C ALA A 65 17.92 14.34 -30.68
N THR A 66 19.02 13.63 -30.46
CA THR A 66 20.15 14.12 -29.66
C THR A 66 20.55 15.50 -30.20
N PRO A 67 20.87 16.49 -29.34
CA PRO A 67 22.20 16.45 -28.73
C PRO A 67 22.26 17.03 -27.31
N THR A 68 22.97 16.30 -26.44
CA THR A 68 23.95 16.89 -25.53
C THR A 68 24.73 17.96 -26.27
N THR A 69 24.70 19.23 -25.82
CA THR A 69 25.83 20.18 -25.89
C THR A 69 25.52 21.45 -25.10
N ALA A 70 26.42 21.72 -24.16
CA ALA A 70 26.80 23.01 -23.61
C ALA A 70 25.87 23.68 -22.57
N THR A 71 26.22 23.47 -21.30
CA THR A 71 26.34 24.57 -20.34
C THR A 71 27.79 25.06 -20.38
N PRO A 72 28.15 26.05 -21.22
CA PRO A 72 29.37 26.81 -21.02
C PRO A 72 29.03 27.95 -20.06
N THR A 73 29.73 28.02 -18.93
CA THR A 73 30.11 29.24 -18.18
C THR A 73 30.29 28.84 -16.72
N GLU A 74 31.25 27.95 -16.48
CA GLU A 74 31.98 27.94 -15.22
C GLU A 74 33.21 28.81 -15.46
N ARG A 75 33.10 30.09 -15.08
CA ARG A 75 34.23 31.02 -15.01
C ARG A 75 34.97 30.77 -13.70
N GLU A 76 35.77 29.72 -13.68
CA GLU A 76 36.97 29.60 -12.85
C GLU A 76 38.12 30.09 -13.77
N THR A 77 39.04 30.99 -13.41
CA THR A 77 40.10 30.78 -12.42
C THR A 77 40.78 32.14 -12.14
N VAL A 78 41.12 32.37 -10.88
CA VAL A 78 42.02 33.43 -10.36
C VAL A 78 43.42 32.86 -10.20
#